data_AF-A0A3A5JYU8-F1
#
_entry.id   AF-A0A3A5JYU8-F1
#
_cell.length_a   1.000
_cell.length_b   1.000
_cell.length_c   1.000
_cell.angle_alpha   90.00
_cell.angle_beta   90.00
_cell.angle_gamma   90.00
#
_symmetry.space_group_name_H-M   'P 1'
#
loop_
_entity.id
_entity.type
_entity.pdbx_description
1 polymer ?
#
loop_
_entity_poly.entity_id
_entity_poly.type
_entity_poly.pdbx_seq_one_letter_code
_entity_poly.pdbx_strand_id
1 'polypeptide(L)'
;DLDHAYGFYSKLTGKLFDSPLRFELFADIEGSGSRSVKGTRVTTAFQKVGSAMTFLYDYGDEWRFRVELIGTGQAQPDANYPRIVSKIGKAPPQYPDIDDE
;
A
#
# COMPACT_ATOMS: atom_id res chain seq x y z
N ASP A 1 -3.86 -7.22 -11.19
CA ASP A 1 -4.42 -7.93 -10.03
C ASP A 1 -3.49 -7.71 -8.84
N LEU A 2 -3.92 -8.02 -7.61
CA LEU A 2 -2.99 -8.11 -6.47
C LEU A 2 -2.81 -9.60 -6.17
N ASP A 3 -2.00 -10.25 -7.00
CA ASP A 3 -1.78 -11.70 -7.02
C ASP A 3 -0.78 -12.16 -5.95
N HIS A 4 -0.01 -11.22 -5.38
CA HIS A 4 0.94 -11.48 -4.31
C HIS A 4 0.48 -10.93 -2.96
N ALA A 5 1.13 -11.37 -1.88
CA ALA A 5 0.91 -10.85 -0.54
C ALA A 5 1.32 -9.37 -0.45
N TYR A 6 0.56 -8.58 0.31
CA TYR A 6 0.87 -7.17 0.52
C TYR A 6 0.34 -6.62 1.84
N GLY A 7 0.91 -5.49 2.24
CA GLY A 7 0.53 -4.77 3.46
C GLY A 7 0.99 -3.31 3.50
N PHE A 8 0.46 -2.57 4.47
CA PHE A 8 0.81 -1.18 4.76
C PHE A 8 1.39 -1.08 6.18
N TYR A 9 2.53 -0.40 6.31
CA TYR A 9 3.34 -0.35 7.52
C TYR A 9 3.66 1.09 7.88
N SER A 10 3.47 1.49 9.14
CA SER A 10 3.70 2.88 9.55
C SER A 10 5.17 3.31 9.60
N LYS A 11 6.13 2.37 9.62
CA LYS A 11 7.54 2.69 9.43
C LYS A 11 7.84 2.95 7.95
N LEU A 12 8.60 4.01 7.69
CA LEU A 12 9.08 4.36 6.35
C LEU A 12 10.46 3.76 6.04
N THR A 13 11.17 3.31 7.06
CA THR A 13 12.53 2.75 6.97
C THR A 13 12.71 1.62 7.98
N GLY A 14 13.77 0.84 7.79
CA GLY A 14 14.14 -0.27 8.68
C GLY A 14 13.18 -1.47 8.57
N LYS A 15 13.00 -2.16 9.70
CA LYS A 15 12.16 -3.36 9.81
C LYS A 15 10.68 -2.99 9.81
N LEU A 16 10.02 -3.21 8.68
CA LEU A 16 8.61 -2.84 8.48
C LEU A 16 7.66 -3.62 9.38
N PHE A 17 7.90 -4.92 9.58
CA PHE A 17 7.07 -5.78 10.42
C PHE A 17 7.07 -5.38 11.90
N ASP A 18 8.04 -4.57 12.35
CA ASP A 18 8.06 -3.96 13.69
C ASP A 18 7.26 -2.64 13.74
N SER A 19 6.43 -2.35 12.74
CA SER A 19 5.62 -1.14 12.73
C SER A 19 4.54 -1.20 13.81
N PRO A 20 4.33 -0.11 14.57
CA PRO A 20 3.27 -0.07 15.59
C PRO A 20 1.86 -0.09 14.96
N LEU A 21 1.73 0.28 13.69
CA LEU A 21 0.49 0.20 12.94
C LEU A 21 0.75 -0.54 11.62
N ARG A 22 -0.01 -1.62 11.41
CA ARG A 22 0.14 -2.53 10.28
C ARG A 22 -1.23 -2.91 9.75
N PHE A 23 -1.34 -2.95 8.43
CA PHE A 23 -2.49 -3.48 7.72
C PHE A 23 -2.03 -4.56 6.76
N GLU A 24 -2.51 -5.78 6.87
CA GLU A 24 -2.00 -6.91 6.09
C GLU A 24 -3.12 -7.69 5.43
N LEU A 25 -2.81 -8.35 4.30
CA LEU A 25 -3.77 -9.20 3.57
C LEU A 25 -4.28 -10.38 4.41
N PHE A 26 -3.42 -10.92 5.28
CA PHE A 26 -3.70 -12.11 6.09
C PHE A 26 -4.02 -11.77 7.55
N ALA A 27 -4.47 -10.55 7.84
CA ALA A 27 -4.77 -10.11 9.20
C ALA A 27 -5.85 -10.96 9.89
N ASP A 28 -6.72 -11.61 9.11
CA ASP A 28 -7.80 -12.47 9.60
C ASP A 28 -7.31 -13.86 10.08
N ILE A 29 -6.02 -14.16 9.91
CA ILE A 29 -5.37 -15.33 10.52
C ILE A 29 -5.02 -14.99 11.98
N GLU A 30 -5.41 -15.86 12.92
CA GLU A 30 -5.16 -15.67 14.35
C GLU A 30 -3.67 -15.41 14.65
N GLY A 31 -3.39 -14.41 15.49
CA GLY A 31 -2.05 -14.11 16.00
C GLY A 31 -1.27 -13.00 15.26
N SER A 32 -1.79 -12.42 14.18
CA SER A 32 -1.08 -11.39 13.40
C SER A 32 -0.86 -10.07 14.16
N GLY A 33 -1.81 -9.68 15.02
CA GLY A 33 -1.84 -8.37 15.66
C GLY A 33 -1.93 -7.20 14.65
N SER A 34 -2.30 -7.47 13.40
CA SER A 34 -2.47 -6.48 12.33
C SER A 34 -3.94 -6.30 11.97
N ARG A 35 -4.25 -5.23 11.24
CA ARG A 35 -5.61 -4.93 10.76
C ARG A 35 -5.78 -5.40 9.32
N SER A 36 -6.98 -5.80 8.90
CA SER A 36 -7.22 -6.26 7.52
C SER A 36 -7.14 -5.11 6.52
N VAL A 37 -6.38 -5.29 5.43
CA VAL A 37 -6.37 -4.35 4.28
C VAL A 37 -7.72 -4.28 3.57
N LYS A 38 -8.51 -5.37 3.60
CA LYS A 38 -9.84 -5.43 2.99
C LYS A 38 -10.92 -4.82 3.89
N GLY A 39 -10.76 -4.95 5.22
CA GLY A 39 -11.72 -4.47 6.20
C GLY A 39 -11.50 -3.02 6.67
N THR A 40 -10.34 -2.42 6.39
CA THR A 40 -10.00 -1.09 6.88
C THR A 40 -10.28 -0.01 5.84
N ARG A 41 -11.08 0.99 6.21
CA ARG A 41 -11.26 2.21 5.39
C ARG A 41 -9.96 3.01 5.29
N VAL A 42 -9.67 3.57 4.11
CA VAL A 42 -8.52 4.46 3.89
C VAL A 42 -8.47 5.62 4.90
N THR A 43 -9.62 6.19 5.25
CA THR A 43 -9.72 7.27 6.25
C THR A 43 -9.31 6.86 7.67
N THR A 44 -9.38 5.56 7.98
CA THR A 44 -8.91 5.01 9.26
C THR A 44 -7.39 4.79 9.23
N ALA A 45 -6.85 4.36 8.09
CA ALA A 45 -5.41 4.15 7.92
C ALA A 45 -4.64 5.47 7.82
N PHE A 46 -5.17 6.46 7.10
CA PHE A 46 -4.58 7.78 6.90
C PHE A 46 -5.48 8.85 7.52
N GLN A 47 -5.25 9.17 8.78
CA GLN A 47 -6.16 10.01 9.57
C GLN A 47 -6.02 11.51 9.31
N LYS A 48 -4.83 11.97 8.87
CA LYS A 48 -4.57 13.39 8.62
C LYS A 48 -3.60 13.57 7.46
N VAL A 49 -3.64 14.76 6.85
CA VAL A 49 -2.65 15.16 5.84
C VAL A 49 -1.24 15.03 6.41
N GLY A 50 -0.33 14.48 5.62
CA GLY A 50 1.04 14.12 6.01
C GLY A 50 1.17 12.74 6.66
N SER A 51 0.08 12.00 6.92
CA SER A 51 0.17 10.59 7.26
C SER A 51 0.80 9.82 6.10
N ALA A 52 1.86 9.06 6.40
CA ALA A 52 2.57 8.25 5.42
C ALA A 52 2.81 6.83 5.94
N MET A 53 2.84 5.87 5.01
CA MET A 53 3.13 4.46 5.27
C MET A 53 3.96 3.88 4.13
N THR A 54 4.67 2.79 4.41
CA THR A 54 5.24 1.93 3.37
C THR A 54 4.18 0.94 2.93
N PHE A 55 3.83 0.95 1.65
CA PHE A 55 3.16 -0.16 0.98
C PHE A 55 4.22 -1.17 0.57
N LEU A 56 4.16 -2.36 1.15
CA LEU A 56 5.01 -3.50 0.79
C LEU A 56 4.18 -4.43 -0.08
N TYR A 57 4.60 -4.63 -1.32
CA TYR A 57 3.98 -5.54 -2.27
C TYR A 57 4.96 -6.67 -2.58
N ASP A 58 4.45 -7.89 -2.71
CA ASP A 58 5.25 -9.11 -2.85
C ASP A 58 6.25 -9.27 -1.70
N TYR A 59 5.90 -10.08 -0.70
CA TYR A 59 6.76 -10.29 0.47
C TYR A 59 8.03 -11.10 0.13
N GLY A 60 8.12 -11.72 -1.05
CA GLY A 60 9.34 -12.35 -1.55
C GLY A 60 10.33 -11.34 -2.10
N ASP A 61 9.86 -10.49 -3.02
CA ASP A 61 10.70 -9.49 -3.72
C ASP A 61 10.79 -8.13 -3.01
N GLU A 62 9.96 -7.91 -1.99
CA GLU A 62 9.92 -6.74 -1.14
C GLU A 62 9.79 -5.39 -1.88
N TRP A 63 8.84 -5.27 -2.80
CA TRP A 63 8.57 -3.99 -3.46
C TRP A 63 8.02 -2.96 -2.46
N ARG A 64 8.80 -1.90 -2.22
CA ARG A 64 8.49 -0.87 -1.21
C ARG A 64 8.11 0.45 -1.86
N PHE A 65 6.90 0.92 -1.58
CA PHE A 65 6.39 2.19 -2.05
C PHE A 65 5.99 3.08 -0.88
N ARG A 66 6.41 4.35 -0.90
CA ARG A 66 5.89 5.34 0.05
C ARG A 66 4.52 5.81 -0.41
N VAL A 67 3.53 5.69 0.46
CA VAL A 67 2.16 6.19 0.24
C VAL A 67 1.87 7.28 1.27
N GLU A 68 1.39 8.42 0.82
CA GLU A 68 1.16 9.60 1.66
C GLU A 68 -0.17 10.27 1.33
N LEU A 69 -0.91 10.65 2.38
CA LEU A 69 -2.08 11.51 2.26
C LEU A 69 -1.63 12.97 2.13
N ILE A 70 -1.55 13.48 0.91
CA ILE A 70 -1.09 14.85 0.62
C ILE A 70 -2.19 15.92 0.69
N GLY A 71 -3.46 15.51 0.72
CA GLY A 71 -4.59 16.43 0.75
C GLY A 71 -5.93 15.72 0.81
N THR A 72 -6.95 16.45 1.24
CA THR A 72 -8.35 16.00 1.24
C THR A 72 -9.22 17.08 0.62
N GLY A 73 -10.40 16.70 0.12
CA GLY A 73 -11.32 17.63 -0.51
C GLY A 73 -12.67 16.98 -0.76
N GLN A 74 -13.62 17.78 -1.24
CA GLN A 74 -14.91 17.26 -1.67
C GLN A 74 -14.75 16.42 -2.93
N ALA A 75 -15.49 15.31 -2.99
CA ALA A 75 -15.59 14.53 -4.22
C ALA A 75 -16.16 15.42 -5.33
N GLN A 76 -15.53 15.39 -6.50
CA GLN A 76 -16.03 16.14 -7.65
C GLN A 76 -17.27 15.44 -8.20
N PRO A 77 -18.40 16.15 -8.38
CA PRO A 77 -19.56 15.61 -9.06
C PRO A 77 -19.16 15.05 -10.43
N ASP A 78 -19.76 13.92 -10.81
CA ASP A 78 -19.58 13.25 -12.10
C ASP A 78 -18.15 12.74 -12.43
N ALA A 79 -17.20 12.87 -11.49
CA ALA A 79 -15.86 12.34 -11.68
C ALA A 79 -15.80 10.83 -11.39
N ASN A 80 -15.16 10.09 -12.30
CA ASN A 80 -14.83 8.69 -12.09
C ASN A 80 -13.54 8.56 -11.26
N TYR A 81 -13.61 7.82 -10.16
CA TYR A 81 -12.48 7.54 -9.27
C TYR A 81 -12.16 6.04 -9.25
N PRO A 82 -10.91 5.63 -8.96
CA PRO A 82 -9.72 6.49 -8.74
C PRO A 82 -9.23 7.14 -10.03
N ARG A 83 -8.50 8.26 -9.92
CA ARG A 83 -7.90 8.97 -11.06
C ARG A 83 -6.42 9.25 -10.85
N ILE A 84 -5.62 9.05 -11.90
CA ILE A 84 -4.21 9.44 -11.91
C ILE A 84 -4.14 10.91 -12.32
N VAL A 85 -3.68 11.76 -11.42
CA VAL A 85 -3.52 13.21 -11.69
C VAL A 85 -2.11 13.58 -12.15
N SER A 86 -1.11 12.73 -11.87
CA SER A 86 0.27 12.92 -12.28
C SER A 86 1.01 11.58 -12.26
N LYS A 87 2.00 11.42 -13.16
CA LYS A 87 2.91 10.28 -13.21
C LYS A 87 4.30 10.81 -13.59
N ILE A 88 5.32 10.37 -12.86
CA ILE A 88 6.71 10.73 -13.11
C ILE A 88 7.48 9.46 -13.38
N GLY A 89 8.24 9.45 -14.48
CA GLY A 89 9.05 8.30 -14.90
C GLY A 89 8.23 7.12 -15.47
N LYS A 90 8.94 6.02 -15.74
CA LYS A 90 8.35 4.75 -16.16
C LYS A 90 8.33 3.80 -14.95
N ALA A 91 7.19 3.14 -14.73
CA ALA A 91 7.14 2.07 -13.75
C ALA A 91 8.03 0.92 -14.26
N PRO A 92 8.91 0.35 -13.43
CA PRO A 92 9.70 -0.80 -13.82
C PRO A 92 8.80 -2.02 -14.06
N PRO A 93 9.22 -2.98 -14.90
CA PRO A 93 8.55 -4.28 -14.97
C PRO A 93 8.61 -4.98 -13.60
N GLN A 94 7.57 -5.74 -13.28
CA GLN A 94 7.46 -6.44 -11.99
C GLN A 94 8.44 -7.63 -11.92
N TYR A 95 8.53 -8.42 -13.00
CA TYR A 95 9.51 -9.50 -13.15
C TYR A 95 10.26 -9.30 -14.48
N PRO A 96 11.54 -9.70 -14.57
CA PRO A 96 12.20 -9.82 -15.86
C PRO A 96 11.49 -10.86 -16.71
N ASP A 97 11.50 -10.68 -18.03
CA ASP A 97 11.09 -11.74 -18.95
C ASP A 97 12.05 -12.93 -18.71
N ILE A 98 11.50 -14.04 -18.22
CA ILE A 98 12.27 -15.28 -18.10
C ILE A 98 12.43 -15.78 -19.54
N ASP A 99 13.66 -15.79 -20.05
CA ASP A 99 13.94 -16.46 -21.31
C ASP A 99 13.65 -17.96 -21.10
N ASP A 100 12.65 -18.48 -21.81
CA ASP A 100 12.40 -19.91 -21.90
C ASP A 100 13.56 -20.52 -22.71
N GLU A 101 14.59 -21.04 -22.05
CA GLU A 101 15.54 -21.99 -22.67
C GLU A 101 14.87 -23.35 -22.93
#